data_AF-A0A1V9XRB6-F1
#
_entry.id   AF-A0A1V9XRB6-F1
#
_cell.length_a   1.000
_cell.length_b   1.000
_cell.length_c   1.000
_cell.angle_alpha   90.00
_cell.angle_beta   90.00
_cell.angle_gamma   90.00
#
_symmetry.space_group_name_H-M   'P 1'
#
loop_
_entity.id
_entity.type
_entity.pdbx_description
1 polymer ?
#
loop_
_entity_poly.entity_id
_entity_poly.type
_entity_poly.pdbx_seq_one_letter_code
_entity_poly.pdbx_strand_id
1 'polypeptide(L)'
;MSAATARARSINGTNHENKMLLEKIHDRKKIFMSPCEVNERYILRFAICGRLTEISDILFAWREVLAGLDAMIDEATKICVDEEQQLDKDALDDAAWAEEHCLVKRLPLPGDKPNEIR
;
A
#
# COMPACT_ATOMS: atom_id res chain seq x y z
N MET A 1 38.88 19.64 -7.87
CA MET A 1 37.90 18.98 -8.75
C MET A 1 37.50 17.67 -8.08
N SER A 2 36.50 17.72 -7.19
CA SER A 2 36.09 16.57 -6.38
C SER A 2 35.11 15.71 -7.17
N ALA A 3 35.42 14.42 -7.27
CA ALA A 3 34.56 13.41 -7.88
C ALA A 3 33.16 13.46 -7.27
N ALA A 4 32.16 13.70 -8.11
CA ALA A 4 30.76 13.56 -7.74
C ALA A 4 30.49 12.06 -7.55
N THR A 5 30.62 11.62 -6.31
CA THR A 5 30.24 10.31 -5.81
C THR A 5 28.87 9.92 -6.37
N ALA A 6 28.85 8.79 -7.08
CA ALA A 6 27.65 8.17 -7.60
C ALA A 6 26.56 8.16 -6.52
N ARG A 7 25.47 8.89 -6.76
CA ARG A 7 24.24 8.76 -5.98
C ARG A 7 23.66 7.38 -6.30
N ALA A 8 24.11 6.37 -5.56
CA ALA A 8 23.38 5.13 -5.44
C ALA A 8 21.96 5.50 -4.98
N ARG A 9 21.00 5.39 -5.90
CA ARG A 9 19.57 5.57 -5.65
C ARG A 9 19.19 4.53 -4.58
N SER A 10 19.11 4.98 -3.34
CA SER A 10 18.90 4.14 -2.16
C SER A 10 17.58 3.39 -2.28
N ILE A 11 17.63 2.05 -2.23
CA ILE A 11 16.68 1.14 -1.55
C ILE A 11 15.44 1.87 -0.99
N ASN A 12 14.34 1.89 -1.76
CA ASN A 12 13.13 2.65 -1.43
C ASN A 12 12.21 1.85 -0.49
N GLY A 13 12.52 1.88 0.81
CA GLY A 13 11.58 1.57 1.89
C GLY A 13 11.85 2.54 3.04
N THR A 14 10.81 3.05 3.69
CA THR A 14 11.00 3.95 4.83
C THR A 14 11.59 3.18 6.02
N ASN A 15 12.36 3.86 6.87
CA ASN A 15 12.89 3.24 8.10
C ASN A 15 11.77 2.67 8.99
N HIS A 16 10.57 3.23 8.90
CA HIS A 16 9.39 2.78 9.62
C HIS A 16 8.90 1.42 9.08
N GLU A 17 8.74 1.29 7.76
CA GLU A 17 8.38 0.01 7.12
C GLU A 17 9.36 -1.10 7.48
N ASN A 18 10.66 -0.82 7.47
CA ASN A 18 11.66 -1.84 7.80
C ASN A 18 11.60 -2.27 9.28
N LYS A 19 11.22 -1.36 10.19
CA LYS A 19 11.00 -1.70 11.61
C LYS A 19 9.73 -2.55 11.77
N MET A 20 8.63 -2.16 11.13
CA MET A 20 7.38 -2.92 11.16
C MET A 20 7.56 -4.33 10.58
N LEU A 21 8.24 -4.45 9.44
CA LEU A 21 8.53 -5.74 8.82
C LEU A 21 9.33 -6.64 9.77
N LEU A 22 10.34 -6.10 10.45
CA LEU A 22 11.14 -6.86 11.40
C LEU A 22 10.30 -7.36 12.59
N GLU A 23 9.43 -6.51 13.13
CA GLU A 23 8.51 -6.86 14.21
C GLU A 23 7.60 -8.03 13.79
N LYS A 24 6.95 -7.94 12.61
CA LYS A 24 6.10 -9.03 12.09
C LYS A 24 6.87 -10.34 11.89
N ILE A 25 8.13 -10.27 11.46
CA ILE A 25 8.98 -11.45 11.28
C ILE A 25 9.33 -12.07 12.65
N HIS A 26 9.73 -11.24 13.62
CA HIS A 26 10.08 -11.71 14.97
C HIS A 26 8.89 -12.27 15.73
N ASP A 27 7.70 -11.69 15.56
CA ASP A 27 6.45 -12.16 16.17
C ASP A 27 6.10 -13.60 15.78
N ARG A 28 6.41 -14.00 14.54
CA ARG A 28 6.21 -15.38 14.09
C ARG A 28 7.22 -16.36 14.69
N LYS A 29 8.32 -15.90 15.29
CA LYS A 29 9.34 -16.69 16.00
C LYS A 29 9.96 -17.84 15.19
N LYS A 30 9.89 -17.78 13.87
CA LYS A 30 10.43 -18.81 12.97
C LYS A 30 11.85 -18.50 12.49
N ILE A 31 12.14 -17.22 12.26
CA ILE A 31 13.45 -16.75 11.85
C ILE A 31 13.86 -15.52 12.66
N PHE A 32 15.15 -15.36 12.85
CA PHE A 32 15.72 -14.19 13.50
C PHE A 32 16.58 -13.42 12.48
N MET A 33 16.30 -12.12 12.38
CA MET A 33 17.09 -11.17 11.61
C MET A 33 17.61 -10.07 12.54
N SER A 34 18.83 -9.61 12.29
CA SER A 34 19.44 -8.55 13.10
C SER A 34 19.23 -7.19 12.42
N PRO A 35 18.67 -6.19 13.12
CA PRO A 35 18.64 -4.83 12.61
C PRO A 35 20.05 -4.20 12.66
N CYS A 36 20.26 -3.19 11.82
CA CYS A 36 21.45 -2.35 11.82
C CYS A 36 21.08 -0.95 11.33
N GLU A 37 21.62 0.07 11.98
CA GLU A 37 21.45 1.45 11.54
C GLU A 37 22.76 1.96 10.95
N VAL A 38 22.74 2.38 9.70
CA VAL A 38 23.92 2.92 9.00
C VAL A 38 23.53 4.20 8.28
N ASN A 39 24.14 5.33 8.64
CA ASN A 39 23.83 6.64 8.08
C ASN A 39 22.33 6.96 8.16
N GLU A 40 21.73 6.79 9.36
CA GLU A 40 20.31 7.03 9.62
C GLU A 40 19.36 6.17 8.77
N ARG A 41 19.85 5.07 8.18
CA ARG A 41 19.04 4.08 7.47
C ARG A 41 18.95 2.80 8.26
N TYR A 42 17.72 2.32 8.44
CA TYR A 42 17.40 1.08 9.13
C TYR A 42 17.47 -0.09 8.14
N ILE A 43 18.46 -0.97 8.33
CA ILE A 43 18.78 -2.07 7.43
C ILE A 43 18.56 -3.39 8.17
N LEU A 44 17.90 -4.34 7.52
CA LEU A 44 17.73 -5.70 8.03
C LEU A 44 18.87 -6.58 7.52
N ARG A 45 19.52 -7.30 8.43
CA ARG A 45 20.60 -8.25 8.09
C ARG A 45 20.16 -9.67 8.38
N PHE A 46 20.27 -10.51 7.36
CA PHE A 46 20.17 -11.95 7.45
C PHE A 46 21.55 -12.56 7.31
N ALA A 47 22.03 -13.26 8.34
CA ALA A 47 23.34 -13.89 8.36
C ALA A 47 23.17 -15.40 8.53
N ILE A 48 23.88 -16.16 7.70
CA ILE A 48 23.91 -17.62 7.77
C ILE A 48 25.22 -18.00 8.46
N CYS A 49 25.12 -18.52 9.69
CA CYS A 49 26.28 -18.85 10.52
C CYS A 49 26.38 -20.35 10.85
N GLY A 50 25.39 -21.15 10.45
CA GLY A 50 25.33 -22.58 10.75
C GLY A 50 26.13 -23.42 9.76
N ARG A 51 26.93 -24.37 10.27
CA ARG A 51 27.60 -25.37 9.41
C ARG A 51 26.60 -26.35 8.79
N LEU A 52 25.49 -26.60 9.49
CA LEU A 52 24.43 -27.52 9.07
C LEU A 52 23.34 -26.83 8.24
N THR A 53 23.52 -25.56 7.89
CA THR A 53 22.50 -24.83 7.13
C THR A 53 22.45 -25.37 5.70
N GLU A 54 21.28 -25.83 5.30
CA GLU A 54 21.01 -26.28 3.95
C GLU A 54 20.31 -25.19 3.13
N ILE A 55 20.26 -25.37 1.82
CA ILE A 55 19.56 -24.44 0.91
C ILE A 55 18.07 -24.37 1.27
N SER A 56 17.49 -25.48 1.72
CA SER A 56 16.11 -25.56 2.20
C SER A 56 15.82 -24.57 3.34
N ASP A 57 16.75 -24.40 4.28
CA ASP A 57 16.63 -23.45 5.39
C ASP A 57 16.65 -21.99 4.90
N ILE A 58 17.49 -21.69 3.91
CA ILE A 58 17.59 -20.36 3.31
C ILE A 58 16.29 -20.02 2.58
N LEU A 59 15.76 -20.97 1.81
CA LEU A 59 14.48 -20.82 1.12
C LEU A 59 13.32 -20.68 2.11
N PHE A 60 13.33 -21.44 3.20
CA PHE A 60 12.37 -21.30 4.28
C PHE A 60 12.43 -19.90 4.89
N ALA A 61 13.63 -19.40 5.22
CA ALA A 61 13.80 -18.06 5.75
C ALA A 61 13.31 -16.98 4.78
N TRP A 62 13.61 -17.12 3.49
CA TRP A 62 13.12 -16.19 2.47
C TRP A 62 11.58 -16.17 2.38
N ARG A 63 10.94 -17.34 2.44
CA ARG A 63 9.48 -17.44 2.48
C ARG A 63 8.87 -16.76 3.71
N GLU A 64 9.52 -16.85 4.86
CA GLU A 64 9.06 -16.18 6.07
C GLU A 64 9.22 -14.66 6.01
N VAL A 65 10.23 -14.15 5.30
CA VAL A 65 10.35 -12.71 5.01
C VAL A 65 9.19 -12.25 4.13
N LEU A 66 8.91 -12.97 3.03
CA LEU A 66 7.80 -12.65 2.14
C LEU A 66 6.45 -12.70 2.86
N ALA A 67 6.19 -13.71 3.67
CA ALA A 67 4.97 -13.81 4.47
C ALA A 67 4.80 -12.63 5.45
N GLY A 68 5.91 -12.04 5.92
CA GLY A 68 5.87 -10.84 6.75
C GLY A 68 5.53 -9.59 5.98
N LEU A 69 6.04 -9.50 4.77
CA LEU A 69 5.72 -8.41 3.85
C LEU A 69 4.25 -8.49 3.43
N ASP A 70 3.75 -9.66 3.07
CA ASP A 70 2.35 -9.88 2.71
C ASP A 70 1.44 -9.48 3.87
N ALA A 71 1.74 -9.92 5.10
CA ALA A 71 0.96 -9.53 6.28
C ALA A 71 0.97 -8.01 6.55
N MET A 72 2.08 -7.32 6.24
CA MET A 72 2.21 -5.87 6.37
C MET A 72 1.38 -5.15 5.29
N ILE A 73 1.37 -5.67 4.06
CA ILE A 73 0.58 -5.12 2.94
C ILE A 73 -0.93 -5.36 3.18
N ASP A 74 -1.31 -6.53 3.68
CA ASP A 74 -2.69 -6.85 4.04
C ASP A 74 -3.22 -5.92 5.15
N GLU A 75 -2.37 -5.53 6.09
CA GLU A 75 -2.72 -4.55 7.12
C GLU A 75 -2.87 -3.13 6.53
N ALA A 76 -1.96 -2.74 5.63
CA ALA A 76 -2.04 -1.44 4.95
C ALA A 76 -3.28 -1.33 4.04
N THR A 77 -3.68 -2.42 3.38
CA THR A 77 -4.87 -2.45 2.52
C THR A 77 -6.17 -2.42 3.30
N LYS A 78 -6.23 -3.00 4.51
CA LYS A 78 -7.42 -2.91 5.37
C LYS A 78 -7.72 -1.48 5.81
N ILE A 79 -6.69 -0.70 6.12
CA ILE A 79 -6.83 0.72 6.49
C ILE A 79 -7.52 1.51 5.37
N CYS A 80 -7.19 1.22 4.11
CA CYS A 80 -7.82 1.88 2.95
C CYS A 80 -9.29 1.43 2.72
N VAL A 81 -9.65 0.21 3.13
CA VAL A 81 -11.01 -0.33 2.95
C VAL A 81 -11.97 0.22 4.00
N ASP A 82 -11.48 0.54 5.21
CA ASP A 82 -12.29 1.12 6.28
C ASP A 82 -12.71 2.59 5.95
N GLU A 83 -11.88 3.35 5.22
CA GLU A 83 -12.23 4.71 4.78
C GLU A 83 -13.30 4.74 3.67
N GLU A 84 -13.30 3.77 2.75
CA GLU A 84 -14.35 3.66 1.72
C GLU A 84 -15.68 3.13 2.29
N GLN A 85 -15.65 2.26 3.30
CA GLN A 85 -16.87 1.70 3.90
C GLN A 85 -17.62 2.68 4.81
N GLN A 86 -16.94 3.72 5.31
CA GLN A 86 -17.57 4.78 6.10
C GLN A 86 -18.30 5.81 5.22
N LEU A 87 -18.07 5.84 3.90
CA LEU A 87 -18.71 6.79 2.98
C LEU A 87 -19.95 6.25 2.26
N ASP A 88 -20.33 4.98 2.44
CA ASP A 88 -21.40 4.33 1.66
C ASP A 88 -22.48 3.65 2.52
N LYS A 89 -22.94 4.31 3.59
CA LYS A 89 -24.12 3.84 4.34
C LYS A 89 -25.14 4.89 4.75
N ASP A 90 -24.84 6.18 4.63
CA ASP A 90 -25.81 7.26 4.91
C ASP A 90 -26.27 8.02 3.64
N ALA A 91 -25.82 7.61 2.44
CA ALA A 91 -26.27 8.16 1.16
C ALA A 91 -27.29 7.23 0.48
N LEU A 92 -28.38 6.92 1.18
CA LEU A 92 -29.52 6.21 0.59
C LEU A 92 -30.79 7.06 0.69
N ASP A 93 -30.79 8.21 0.02
CA ASP A 93 -32.02 8.84 -0.51
C ASP A 93 -31.69 9.70 -1.75
N ASP A 94 -31.01 9.10 -2.73
CA ASP A 94 -30.71 9.78 -4.00
C ASP A 94 -31.95 9.96 -4.90
N ALA A 95 -33.07 9.31 -4.55
CA ALA A 95 -34.33 9.45 -5.27
C ALA A 95 -35.02 10.78 -4.93
N ALA A 96 -35.04 11.18 -3.64
CA ALA A 96 -35.62 12.45 -3.22
C ALA A 96 -34.81 13.67 -3.68
N TRP A 97 -33.47 13.60 -3.62
CA TRP A 97 -32.60 14.70 -4.04
C TRP A 97 -32.65 14.97 -5.56
N ALA A 98 -32.74 13.89 -6.36
CA ALA A 98 -32.80 14.00 -7.82
C ALA A 98 -34.12 14.61 -8.33
N GLU A 99 -35.24 14.42 -7.62
CA GLU A 99 -36.52 15.04 -7.97
C GLU A 99 -36.52 16.56 -7.69
N GLU A 100 -35.94 16.99 -6.56
CA GLU A 100 -35.88 18.41 -6.18
C GLU A 100 -34.88 19.22 -7.03
N HIS A 101 -33.80 18.58 -7.50
CA HIS A 101 -32.72 19.24 -8.22
C HIS A 101 -32.61 18.89 -9.71
N CYS A 102 -33.73 18.51 -10.34
CA CYS A 102 -33.86 18.31 -11.79
C CYS A 102 -33.57 19.59 -12.62
N LEU A 103 -32.30 20.00 -12.68
CA LEU A 103 -31.75 20.99 -13.61
C LEU A 103 -30.88 20.33 -14.68
N VAL A 104 -31.37 19.22 -15.24
CA VAL A 104 -30.94 18.85 -16.59
C VAL A 104 -32.15 18.95 -17.52
N LYS A 105 -32.69 20.17 -17.64
CA LYS A 105 -33.34 20.54 -18.91
C LYS A 105 -32.28 20.38 -19.98
N ARG A 106 -32.40 19.32 -20.79
CA ARG A 106 -31.54 19.05 -21.94
C ARG A 106 -31.31 20.36 -22.71
N LEU A 107 -30.05 20.78 -22.83
CA LEU A 107 -29.70 21.96 -23.61
C LEU A 107 -30.02 21.66 -25.10
N PRO A 108 -30.72 22.54 -25.83
CA PRO A 108 -31.02 22.30 -27.23
C PRO A 108 -29.73 22.39 -28.07
N LEU A 109 -29.59 21.46 -29.03
CA LEU A 109 -28.44 21.39 -29.91
C LEU A 109 -28.61 22.31 -31.13
N PRO A 110 -27.53 22.75 -31.78
CA PRO A 110 -27.60 23.58 -32.99
C PRO A 110 -28.35 22.83 -34.10
N GLY A 111 -29.56 23.27 -34.42
CA GLY A 111 -30.45 22.61 -35.37
C GLY A 111 -31.79 22.15 -34.79
N ASP A 112 -31.97 22.20 -33.47
CA ASP A 112 -33.27 21.99 -32.84
C ASP A 112 -34.23 23.12 -33.26
N LYS A 113 -35.22 22.79 -34.10
CA LYS A 113 -36.32 23.71 -34.38
C LYS A 113 -37.11 23.88 -33.09
N PRO A 114 -37.46 25.11 -32.67
CA PRO A 114 -38.41 25.29 -31.59
C PRO A 114 -39.71 24.60 -32.02
N ASN A 115 -40.14 23.57 -31.30
CA ASN A 115 -41.40 22.89 -31.58
C ASN A 115 -42.53 23.92 -31.53
N GLU A 116 -43.04 24.29 -32.70
CA GLU A 116 -44.47 24.50 -32.89
C GLU A 116 -45.18 23.22 -32.43
N ILE A 117 -46.18 23.36 -31.56
CA ILE A 117 -47.52 22.75 -31.67
C ILE A 117 -48.36 23.22 -30.47
N ARG A 118 -49.44 23.93 -30.84
CA ARG A 118 -50.76 24.10 -30.22
C ARG A 118 -50.96 25.07 -29.06
#